data_AF-A0A0R2SDQ8-F1
#
_entry.id   AF-A0A0R2SDQ8-F1
#
_cell.length_a   1.000
_cell.length_b   1.000
_cell.length_c   1.000
_cell.angle_alpha   90.00
_cell.angle_beta   90.00
_cell.angle_gamma   90.00
#
_symmetry.space_group_name_H-M   'P 1'
#
loop_
_entity.id
_entity.type
_entity.pdbx_description
1 polymer ?
#
loop_
_entity_poly.entity_id
_entity_poly.type
_entity_poly.pdbx_seq_one_letter_code
_entity_poly.pdbx_strand_id
1 'polypeptide(L)'
;MKAVQGDAVCAQWGGELGFALSATPEGIVAEPAVPLAGPWSVDFGAQPDLAMPAIIAAALLGRGGTASGLHTLNAKESPRLDATADWLRLLGCSVTQGPDWIRWEVSDSAVQPSELELDCLGDHRMAFCAALVSLRFPVHIHGGEAVSKSFPEFWEQFGAFR
;
A
#
# COMPACT_ATOMS: atom_id res chain seq x y z
N MET A 1 13.77 -14.71 10.35
CA MET A 1 14.33 -13.36 10.16
C MET A 1 14.54 -12.72 11.52
N LYS A 2 15.73 -12.23 11.87
CA LYS A 2 15.96 -11.44 13.09
C LYS A 2 16.14 -9.98 12.69
N ALA A 3 15.03 -9.26 12.51
CA ALA A 3 15.03 -7.83 12.26
C ALA A 3 14.63 -7.08 13.53
N VAL A 4 15.30 -5.96 13.81
CA VAL A 4 14.97 -5.09 14.96
C VAL A 4 13.85 -4.10 14.63
N GLN A 5 13.63 -3.84 13.33
CA GLN A 5 12.57 -2.97 12.85
C GLN A 5 11.21 -3.67 12.92
N GLY A 6 10.22 -3.00 13.52
CA GLY A 6 8.86 -3.52 13.66
C GLY A 6 8.19 -3.84 12.32
N ASP A 7 8.56 -3.12 11.26
CA ASP A 7 7.95 -3.26 9.93
C ASP A 7 8.30 -4.59 9.23
N ALA A 8 9.33 -5.29 9.72
CA ALA A 8 9.66 -6.64 9.25
C ALA A 8 8.57 -7.68 9.56
N VAL A 9 7.56 -7.32 10.37
CA VAL A 9 6.37 -8.13 10.60
C VAL A 9 5.62 -8.46 9.30
N CYS A 10 5.82 -7.71 8.21
CA CYS A 10 5.22 -8.02 6.92
C CYS A 10 5.56 -9.42 6.40
N ALA A 11 6.68 -10.01 6.83
CA ALA A 11 7.00 -11.41 6.54
C ALA A 11 5.99 -12.41 7.14
N GLN A 12 5.21 -12.01 8.15
CA GLN A 12 4.24 -12.86 8.84
C GLN A 12 2.87 -12.86 8.14
N TRP A 13 2.44 -11.73 7.59
CA TRP A 13 1.14 -11.60 6.91
C TRP A 13 1.24 -11.54 5.38
N GLY A 14 2.45 -11.42 4.81
CA GLY A 14 2.65 -11.32 3.37
C GLY A 14 2.04 -12.49 2.57
N GLY A 15 2.08 -13.69 3.16
CA GLY A 15 1.48 -14.89 2.54
C GLY A 15 -0.02 -14.75 2.36
N GLU A 16 -0.68 -13.98 3.24
CA GLU A 16 -2.10 -13.68 3.08
C GLU A 16 -2.35 -12.84 1.82
N LEU A 17 -1.49 -11.86 1.55
CA LEU A 17 -1.55 -11.01 0.35
C LEU A 17 -1.01 -11.66 -0.92
N GLY A 18 -0.36 -12.83 -0.82
CA GLY A 18 0.17 -13.55 -1.97
C GLY A 18 1.65 -13.28 -2.25
N PHE A 19 2.44 -13.00 -1.22
CA PHE A 19 3.90 -13.05 -1.33
C PHE A 19 4.54 -13.74 -0.13
N ALA A 20 5.67 -14.42 -0.34
CA ALA A 20 6.48 -15.00 0.72
C ALA A 20 7.82 -14.28 0.79
N LEU A 21 8.29 -14.01 2.02
CA LEU A 21 9.64 -13.50 2.26
C LEU A 21 10.51 -14.60 2.87
N SER A 22 11.63 -14.88 2.23
CA SER A 22 12.66 -15.78 2.77
C SER A 22 13.97 -15.02 2.98
N ALA A 23 14.71 -15.38 4.03
CA ALA A 23 16.03 -14.80 4.29
C ALA A 23 17.10 -15.72 3.71
N THR A 24 18.05 -15.15 2.98
CA THR A 24 19.27 -15.81 2.47
C THR A 24 20.50 -15.14 3.09
N PRO A 25 21.70 -15.73 2.95
CA PRO A 25 22.94 -15.07 3.37
C PRO A 25 23.18 -13.71 2.66
N GLU A 26 22.64 -13.53 1.46
CA GLU A 26 22.81 -12.35 0.62
C GLU A 26 21.72 -11.29 0.83
N GLY A 27 20.61 -11.63 1.49
CA GLY A 27 19.54 -10.67 1.76
C GLY A 27 18.17 -11.30 1.99
N ILE A 28 17.13 -10.60 1.55
CA ILE A 28 15.74 -11.08 1.58
C ILE A 28 15.30 -11.33 0.14
N VAL A 29 14.69 -12.48 -0.10
CA VAL A 29 14.05 -12.83 -1.36
C VAL A 29 12.54 -12.76 -1.16
N ALA A 30 11.86 -12.05 -2.06
CA ALA A 30 10.41 -11.98 -2.13
C ALA A 30 9.92 -12.78 -3.34
N GLU A 31 9.01 -13.72 -3.11
CA GLU A 31 8.45 -14.58 -4.16
C GLU A 31 6.92 -14.51 -4.16
N PRO A 32 6.26 -14.61 -5.32
CA PRO A 32 4.81 -14.75 -5.37
C PRO A 32 4.35 -15.99 -4.60
N ALA A 33 3.23 -15.85 -3.89
CA ALA A 33 2.56 -16.94 -3.18
C ALA A 33 1.07 -16.94 -3.53
N VAL A 34 0.38 -18.04 -3.24
CA VAL A 34 -1.08 -18.11 -3.39
C VAL A 34 -1.72 -17.33 -2.25
N PRO A 35 -2.46 -16.24 -2.51
CA PRO A 35 -3.12 -15.48 -1.45
C PRO A 35 -4.22 -16.31 -0.79
N LEU A 36 -4.54 -15.97 0.46
CA LEU A 36 -5.67 -16.60 1.15
C LEU A 36 -6.99 -16.21 0.50
N ALA A 37 -7.93 -17.16 0.42
CA ALA A 37 -9.27 -16.92 -0.09
C ALA A 37 -10.07 -15.98 0.83
N GLY A 38 -10.95 -15.19 0.22
CA GLY A 38 -11.88 -14.31 0.92
C GLY A 38 -11.28 -12.96 1.36
N PRO A 39 -12.12 -12.11 1.98
CA PRO A 39 -11.72 -10.77 2.40
C PRO A 39 -10.54 -10.81 3.37
N TRP A 40 -9.61 -9.86 3.23
CA TRP A 40 -8.49 -9.73 4.14
C TRP A 40 -8.88 -8.97 5.41
N SER A 41 -8.41 -9.39 6.58
CA SER A 41 -8.64 -8.68 7.84
C SER A 41 -7.32 -8.55 8.59
N VAL A 42 -6.92 -7.31 8.93
CA VAL A 42 -5.61 -7.04 9.53
C VAL A 42 -5.68 -5.86 10.50
N ASP A 43 -4.95 -5.95 11.61
CA ASP A 43 -4.76 -4.85 12.56
C ASP A 43 -3.35 -4.28 12.39
N PHE A 44 -3.26 -3.00 12.04
CA PHE A 44 -2.00 -2.27 11.88
C PHE A 44 -1.63 -1.43 13.11
N GLY A 45 -2.31 -1.58 14.26
CA GLY A 45 -2.05 -0.77 15.45
C GLY A 45 -0.58 -0.77 15.90
N ALA A 46 0.13 -1.88 15.69
CA ALA A 46 1.56 -1.99 15.99
C ALA A 46 2.48 -1.51 14.85
N GLN A 47 2.00 -1.43 13.61
CA GLN A 47 2.76 -1.01 12.42
C GLN A 47 1.88 -0.16 11.49
N PRO A 48 1.40 1.02 11.94
CA PRO A 48 0.42 1.81 11.20
C PRO A 48 0.95 2.25 9.82
N ASP A 49 2.25 2.44 9.77
CA ASP A 49 3.05 2.89 8.65
C ASP A 49 3.12 1.89 7.48
N LEU A 50 2.74 0.62 7.71
CA LEU A 50 2.57 -0.43 6.68
C LEU A 50 1.16 -0.48 6.09
N ALA A 51 0.18 0.18 6.70
CA ALA A 51 -1.22 0.04 6.33
C ALA A 51 -1.46 0.48 4.87
N MET A 52 -1.01 1.68 4.49
CA MET A 52 -1.26 2.24 3.16
C MET A 52 -0.72 1.36 2.02
N PRO A 53 0.58 0.98 2.00
CA PRO A 53 1.10 0.17 0.90
C PRO A 53 0.44 -1.22 0.85
N ALA A 54 0.12 -1.82 2.00
CA ALA A 54 -0.49 -3.14 2.06
C ALA A 54 -1.96 -3.13 1.59
N ILE A 55 -2.74 -2.12 1.99
CA ILE A 55 -4.14 -1.95 1.56
C ILE A 55 -4.21 -1.68 0.05
N ILE A 56 -3.35 -0.79 -0.46
CA ILE A 56 -3.31 -0.48 -1.90
C ILE A 56 -2.88 -1.70 -2.69
N ALA A 57 -1.84 -2.43 -2.26
CA ALA A 57 -1.42 -3.66 -2.92
C ALA A 57 -2.56 -4.70 -2.94
N ALA A 58 -3.29 -4.89 -1.83
CA ALA A 58 -4.43 -5.79 -1.78
C ALA A 58 -5.50 -5.42 -2.80
N ALA A 59 -5.86 -4.14 -2.91
CA ALA A 59 -6.84 -3.66 -3.88
C ALA A 59 -6.38 -3.86 -5.33
N LEU A 60 -5.10 -3.56 -5.64
CA LEU A 60 -4.51 -3.78 -6.97
C LEU A 60 -4.49 -5.27 -7.38
N LEU A 61 -4.39 -6.16 -6.40
CA LEU A 61 -4.47 -7.62 -6.57
C LEU A 61 -5.92 -8.12 -6.64
N GLY A 62 -6.92 -7.24 -6.62
CA GLY A 62 -8.33 -7.61 -6.67
C GLY A 62 -8.81 -8.28 -5.38
N ARG A 63 -8.26 -7.88 -4.23
CA ARG A 63 -8.66 -8.38 -2.91
C ARG A 63 -9.24 -7.27 -2.04
N GLY A 64 -10.51 -7.43 -1.67
CA GLY A 64 -11.18 -6.59 -0.67
C GLY A 64 -10.77 -6.95 0.77
N GLY A 65 -11.06 -6.09 1.72
CA GLY A 65 -10.70 -6.33 3.12
C GLY A 65 -11.15 -5.27 4.11
N THR A 66 -10.70 -5.44 5.35
CA THR A 66 -10.87 -4.52 6.47
C THR A 66 -9.55 -4.38 7.21
N ALA A 67 -9.13 -3.15 7.46
CA ALA A 67 -7.96 -2.82 8.24
C ALA A 67 -8.35 -1.96 9.45
N SER A 68 -7.77 -2.26 10.62
CA SER A 68 -8.00 -1.52 11.88
C SER A 68 -6.68 -1.03 12.50
N GLY A 69 -6.77 -0.33 13.64
CA GLY A 69 -5.60 0.21 14.34
C GLY A 69 -5.04 1.49 13.71
N LEU A 70 -5.83 2.18 12.89
CA LEU A 70 -5.38 3.27 12.01
C LEU A 70 -5.49 4.67 12.63
N HIS A 71 -5.86 4.76 13.92
CA HIS A 71 -6.16 6.01 14.64
C HIS A 71 -5.06 7.09 14.55
N THR A 72 -3.80 6.72 14.31
CA THR A 72 -2.69 7.69 14.19
C THR A 72 -2.49 8.24 12.79
N LEU A 73 -3.01 7.58 11.75
CA LEU A 73 -2.63 7.83 10.36
C LEU A 73 -2.95 9.26 9.90
N ASN A 74 -4.13 9.76 10.25
CA ASN A 74 -4.55 11.10 9.83
C ASN A 74 -3.85 12.24 10.57
N ALA A 75 -3.13 11.94 11.65
CA ALA A 75 -2.34 12.91 12.41
C ALA A 75 -0.85 12.91 12.04
N LYS A 76 -0.45 12.17 10.99
CA LYS A 76 0.93 12.12 10.49
C LYS A 76 1.22 13.32 9.58
N GLU A 77 2.14 13.16 8.64
CA GLU A 77 2.55 14.21 7.69
C GLU A 77 1.41 14.66 6.78
N SER A 78 0.44 13.77 6.51
CA SER A 78 -0.76 13.99 5.71
C SER A 78 -1.93 13.20 6.30
N PRO A 79 -3.19 13.48 5.89
CA PRO A 79 -4.35 12.65 6.24
C PRO A 79 -4.30 11.30 5.51
N ARG A 80 -3.36 10.43 5.89
CA ARG A 80 -2.99 9.19 5.20
C ARG A 80 -4.15 8.21 5.01
N LEU A 81 -5.03 8.09 6.01
CA LEU A 81 -6.19 7.19 5.93
C LEU A 81 -7.19 7.72 4.91
N ASP A 82 -7.46 9.03 4.94
CA ASP A 82 -8.39 9.68 4.02
C ASP A 82 -7.87 9.62 2.59
N ALA A 83 -6.58 9.94 2.38
CA ALA A 83 -5.95 9.84 1.07
C ALA A 83 -5.97 8.41 0.51
N THR A 84 -5.68 7.41 1.35
CA THR A 84 -5.76 5.99 0.95
C THR A 84 -7.18 5.62 0.53
N ALA A 85 -8.19 6.07 1.28
CA ALA A 85 -9.59 5.78 0.96
C ALA A 85 -10.02 6.42 -0.37
N ASP A 86 -9.60 7.66 -0.63
CA ASP A 86 -9.90 8.34 -1.89
C ASP A 86 -9.24 7.63 -3.07
N TRP A 87 -7.98 7.20 -2.92
CA TRP A 87 -7.30 6.43 -3.96
C TRP A 87 -7.96 5.08 -4.22
N LEU A 88 -8.43 4.37 -3.20
CA LEU A 88 -9.20 3.14 -3.38
C LEU A 88 -10.51 3.38 -4.15
N ARG A 89 -11.20 4.51 -3.91
CA ARG A 89 -12.40 4.89 -4.68
C ARG A 89 -12.05 5.18 -6.15
N LEU A 90 -10.94 5.85 -6.41
CA LEU A 90 -10.44 6.07 -7.78
C LEU A 90 -10.10 4.75 -8.49
N LEU A 91 -9.62 3.76 -7.73
CA LEU A 91 -9.38 2.38 -8.21
C LEU A 91 -10.68 1.57 -8.38
N GLY A 92 -11.85 2.17 -8.19
CA GLY A 92 -13.14 1.52 -8.38
C GLY A 92 -13.61 0.66 -7.20
N CYS A 93 -12.96 0.76 -6.03
CA CYS A 93 -13.41 0.07 -4.83
C CYS A 93 -14.59 0.80 -4.17
N SER A 94 -15.53 0.04 -3.59
CA SER A 94 -16.48 0.58 -2.62
C SER A 94 -15.77 0.71 -1.27
N VAL A 95 -15.77 1.91 -0.67
CA VAL A 95 -14.98 2.20 0.54
C VAL A 95 -15.83 2.82 1.62
N THR A 96 -15.78 2.22 2.81
CA THR A 96 -16.30 2.78 4.06
C THR A 96 -15.15 2.89 5.06
N GLN A 97 -15.12 3.95 5.86
CA GLN A 97 -14.07 4.16 6.85
C GLN A 97 -14.63 4.80 8.11
N GLY A 98 -13.94 4.58 9.22
CA GLY A 98 -14.12 5.30 10.47
C GLY A 98 -12.83 6.01 10.90
N PRO A 99 -12.76 6.49 12.15
CA PRO A 99 -11.59 7.20 12.66
C PRO A 99 -10.30 6.36 12.71
N ASP A 100 -10.43 5.04 12.81
CA ASP A 100 -9.33 4.11 13.07
C ASP A 100 -9.43 2.81 12.26
N TRP A 101 -10.33 2.74 11.28
CA TRP A 101 -10.51 1.58 10.42
C TRP A 101 -10.95 1.97 9.00
N ILE A 102 -10.69 1.08 8.05
CA ILE A 102 -11.16 1.18 6.67
C ILE A 102 -11.59 -0.20 6.17
N ARG A 103 -12.69 -0.25 5.42
CA ARG A 103 -13.17 -1.43 4.69
C ARG A 103 -13.32 -1.07 3.23
N TRP A 104 -12.76 -1.92 2.37
CA TRP A 104 -12.85 -1.78 0.93
C TRP A 104 -13.33 -3.07 0.29
N GLU A 105 -14.20 -2.93 -0.70
CA GLU A 105 -14.72 -4.03 -1.50
C GLU A 105 -14.34 -3.79 -2.94
N VAL A 106 -13.70 -4.78 -3.53
CA VAL A 106 -13.33 -4.78 -4.95
C VAL A 106 -14.54 -5.23 -5.76
N SER A 107 -14.83 -4.54 -6.85
CA SER A 107 -15.89 -4.92 -7.79
C SER A 107 -15.31 -5.72 -8.94
N ASP A 108 -16.03 -6.75 -9.40
CA ASP A 108 -15.73 -7.46 -10.65
C ASP A 108 -15.92 -6.55 -11.89
N SER A 109 -16.63 -5.43 -11.74
CA SER A 109 -16.77 -4.43 -12.80
C SER A 109 -15.44 -3.68 -12.95
N ALA A 110 -14.68 -4.02 -13.98
CA ALA A 110 -13.40 -3.39 -14.30
C ALA A 110 -13.59 -1.90 -14.65
N VAL A 111 -13.59 -1.03 -13.65
CA VAL A 111 -13.29 0.38 -13.88
C VAL A 111 -11.79 0.44 -14.15
N GLN A 112 -11.44 0.62 -15.42
CA GLN A 112 -10.08 0.90 -15.85
C GLN A 112 -10.01 2.39 -16.16
N PRO A 113 -9.66 3.24 -15.18
CA PRO A 113 -9.47 4.66 -15.44
C PRO A 113 -8.40 4.82 -16.54
N SER A 114 -8.67 5.71 -17.51
CA SER A 114 -7.74 5.96 -18.62
C SER A 114 -6.42 6.55 -18.14
N GLU A 115 -6.49 7.35 -17.08
CA GLU A 115 -5.37 7.93 -16.35
C GLU A 115 -5.85 8.29 -14.94
N LEU A 116 -4.99 8.09 -13.94
CA LEU A 116 -5.25 8.43 -12.54
C LEU A 116 -4.42 9.65 -12.13
N GLU A 117 -5.05 10.57 -11.41
CA GLU A 117 -4.40 11.72 -10.78
C GLU A 117 -4.23 11.42 -9.29
N LEU A 118 -2.99 11.27 -8.82
CA LEU A 118 -2.69 10.96 -7.42
C LEU A 118 -1.86 12.08 -6.79
N ASP A 119 -2.39 12.72 -5.74
CA ASP A 119 -1.68 13.72 -4.95
C ASP A 119 -1.01 13.10 -3.72
N CYS A 120 0.32 13.16 -3.66
CA CYS A 120 1.09 12.63 -2.54
C CYS A 120 1.06 13.51 -1.30
N LEU A 121 0.48 14.72 -1.36
CA LEU A 121 0.30 15.63 -0.23
C LEU A 121 1.62 15.99 0.48
N GLY A 122 2.73 15.99 -0.27
CA GLY A 122 4.08 16.18 0.27
C GLY A 122 4.56 15.04 1.19
N ASP A 123 3.89 13.88 1.19
CA ASP A 123 4.17 12.73 2.04
C ASP A 123 4.91 11.63 1.25
N HIS A 124 6.11 11.30 1.70
CA HIS A 124 6.97 10.32 1.03
C HIS A 124 6.36 8.91 0.97
N ARG A 125 5.54 8.53 1.96
CA ARG A 125 4.90 7.21 2.00
C ARG A 125 3.72 7.15 1.05
N MET A 126 2.99 8.25 0.90
CA MET A 126 1.98 8.37 -0.17
C MET A 126 2.66 8.32 -1.54
N ALA A 127 3.81 8.96 -1.73
CA ALA A 127 4.58 8.88 -2.98
C ALA A 127 5.04 7.45 -3.32
N PHE A 128 5.50 6.67 -2.33
CA PHE A 128 5.78 5.23 -2.54
C PHE A 128 4.51 4.44 -2.89
N CYS A 129 3.37 4.77 -2.29
CA CYS A 129 2.09 4.16 -2.65
C CYS A 129 1.65 4.52 -4.07
N ALA A 130 1.88 5.75 -4.53
CA ALA A 130 1.59 6.16 -5.91
C ALA A 130 2.44 5.37 -6.91
N ALA A 131 3.71 5.09 -6.58
CA ALA A 131 4.56 4.21 -7.37
C ALA A 131 3.95 2.80 -7.52
N LEU A 132 3.39 2.22 -6.44
CA LEU A 132 2.68 0.95 -6.50
C LEU A 132 1.48 1.00 -7.45
N VAL A 133 0.64 2.04 -7.37
CA VAL A 133 -0.51 2.20 -8.28
C VAL A 133 -0.05 2.30 -9.74
N SER A 134 1.07 3.02 -9.98
CA SER A 134 1.62 3.17 -11.32
C SER A 134 2.04 1.84 -11.95
N LEU A 135 2.38 0.81 -11.17
CA LEU A 135 2.69 -0.52 -11.72
C LEU A 135 1.51 -1.14 -12.48
N ARG A 136 0.28 -0.72 -12.19
CA ARG A 136 -0.93 -1.27 -12.80
C ARG A 136 -1.65 -0.32 -13.75
N PHE A 137 -1.57 0.99 -13.49
CA PHE A 137 -2.33 2.01 -14.21
C PHE A 137 -1.41 3.14 -14.71
N PRO A 138 -1.77 3.85 -15.79
CA PRO A 138 -1.21 5.16 -16.09
C PRO A 138 -1.58 6.14 -14.96
N VAL A 139 -0.58 6.80 -14.38
CA VAL A 139 -0.75 7.70 -13.25
C VAL A 139 0.03 8.97 -13.48
N HIS A 140 -0.61 10.12 -13.28
CA HIS A 140 0.05 11.39 -13.04
C HIS A 140 0.20 11.58 -11.52
N ILE A 141 1.45 11.74 -11.05
CA ILE A 141 1.78 11.79 -9.62
C ILE A 141 2.15 13.23 -9.25
N HIS A 142 1.31 13.89 -8.45
CA HIS A 142 1.63 15.19 -7.85
C HIS A 142 2.43 15.02 -6.56
N GLY A 143 3.46 15.83 -6.35
CA GLY A 143 4.27 15.80 -5.13
C GLY A 143 5.17 14.57 -4.99
N GLY A 144 5.50 13.88 -6.08
CA GLY A 144 6.33 12.68 -6.10
C GLY A 144 7.76 12.92 -5.58
N GLU A 145 8.25 14.16 -5.61
CA GLU A 145 9.56 14.56 -5.07
C GLU A 145 9.69 14.37 -3.55
N ALA A 146 8.57 14.19 -2.85
CA ALA A 146 8.53 13.96 -1.40
C ALA A 146 9.35 12.74 -0.98
N VAL A 147 9.57 11.75 -1.86
CA VAL A 147 10.43 10.58 -1.61
C VAL A 147 11.81 10.95 -1.09
N SER A 148 12.32 12.13 -1.46
CA SER A 148 13.64 12.64 -1.05
C SER A 148 13.80 12.86 0.46
N LYS A 149 12.70 12.90 1.21
CA LYS A 149 12.71 12.89 2.69
C LYS A 149 13.33 11.62 3.28
N SER A 150 13.29 10.48 2.58
CA SER A 150 13.83 9.21 3.08
C SER A 150 14.59 8.38 2.06
N PHE A 151 14.35 8.60 0.76
CA PHE A 151 14.99 7.86 -0.32
C PHE A 151 15.11 8.76 -1.57
N PRO A 152 16.12 9.65 -1.62
CA PRO A 152 16.33 10.59 -2.72
C PRO A 152 16.44 9.94 -4.11
N GLU A 153 17.08 8.78 -4.20
CA GLU A 153 17.30 8.05 -5.46
C GLU A 153 16.14 7.12 -5.84
N PHE A 154 14.99 7.21 -5.15
CA PHE A 154 13.89 6.26 -5.32
C PHE A 154 13.40 6.16 -6.78
N TRP A 155 13.12 7.28 -7.44
CA TRP A 155 12.57 7.25 -8.81
C TRP A 155 13.56 6.75 -9.85
N GLU A 156 14.86 7.02 -9.65
CA GLU A 156 15.93 6.47 -10.51
C GLU A 156 15.97 4.94 -10.39
N GLN A 157 15.98 4.43 -9.15
CA GLN A 157 16.00 2.99 -8.92
C GLN A 157 14.70 2.32 -9.35
N PHE A 158 13.54 2.92 -9.05
CA PHE A 158 12.24 2.40 -9.46
C PHE A 158 12.13 2.29 -10.98
N GLY A 159 12.62 3.30 -11.72
CA GLY A 159 12.66 3.27 -13.18
C GLY A 159 13.56 2.18 -13.76
N ALA A 160 14.60 1.75 -13.05
CA ALA A 160 15.50 0.68 -13.51
C ALA A 160 14.87 -0.73 -13.44
N PHE A 161 13.78 -0.90 -12.69
CA PHE A 161 13.07 -2.18 -12.52
C PHE A 161 11.74 -2.25 -13.29
N ARG A 162 11.42 -1.23 -14.09
CA ARG A 162 10.12 -1.06 -14.75
C ARG A 162 10.13 -1.39 -16.24
#